data_AF-A0AAN0KC81-F1
#
_entry.id   AF-A0AAN0KC81-F1
#
_cell.length_a   1.000
_cell.length_b   1.000
_cell.length_c   1.000
_cell.angle_alpha   90.00
_cell.angle_beta   90.00
_cell.angle_gamma   90.00
#
_symmetry.space_group_name_H-M   'P 1'
#
loop_
_entity.id
_entity.type
_entity.pdbx_description
1 polymer ?
#
loop_
_entity_poly.entity_id
_entity_poly.type
_entity_poly.pdbx_seq_one_letter_code
_entity_poly.pdbx_strand_id
1 'polypeptide(L)'
;MPTPSSGALSHVQELFWNEAVNVRPTSDGCVIAGCMFPRSCGEPIEAIAELTQTGATKDDVLSLLGLEPQRSEQLIDALTELGALVTSPPGLRQLAHGLSATLGDLLMDDQTLADSEHATAYRTTQATRQPRGTTTVQLPDVELADWLARRRTIRSFNDEPVELAQLATLLSGLRHRPADDLPQGRRGWPSAGGLYAIDCYVHIKSNRVTGVPSGVYAVDPIDNRLVRHSDARSWDESLHFLTNRMIHQSSALSLILIADLAVIMPKYHDMGYPLALIDAGVLAATISLAACTCGLGSCCIGDLDFDRAHEMLGLRPTQQVVHSIEVGRIDERS
;
A
#
# COMPACT_ATOMS: atom_id res chain seq x y z
N MET A 1 37.31 15.01 16.73
CA MET A 1 36.16 15.30 15.86
C MET A 1 34.93 14.75 16.55
N PRO A 2 33.87 15.56 16.75
CA PRO A 2 32.72 15.12 17.53
C PRO A 2 31.90 14.13 16.71
N THR A 3 31.62 12.98 17.32
CA THR A 3 30.65 11.97 16.88
C THR A 3 29.25 12.61 16.79
N PRO A 4 28.47 12.37 15.72
CA PRO A 4 27.08 12.78 15.72
C PRO A 4 26.32 11.93 16.73
N SER A 5 25.73 12.58 17.73
CA SER A 5 24.75 11.99 18.62
C SER A 5 23.57 11.49 17.77
N SER A 6 23.25 10.20 17.84
CA SER A 6 21.96 9.68 17.40
C SER A 6 20.90 10.25 18.34
N GLY A 7 20.41 11.44 18.04
CA GLY A 7 19.16 11.93 18.60
C GLY A 7 18.06 11.04 18.04
N ALA A 8 17.66 10.03 18.81
CA ALA A 8 16.34 9.46 18.63
C ALA A 8 15.36 10.63 18.84
N LEU A 9 14.80 11.15 17.74
CA LEU A 9 13.66 12.03 17.80
C LEU A 9 12.56 11.19 18.45
N SER A 10 12.33 11.38 19.75
CA SER A 10 11.10 10.94 20.40
C SER A 10 9.99 11.79 19.78
N HIS A 11 9.50 11.36 18.62
CA HIS A 11 8.28 11.92 18.05
C HIS A 11 7.18 11.67 19.07
N VAL A 12 6.71 12.75 19.71
CA VAL A 12 5.51 12.69 20.52
C VAL A 12 4.39 12.27 19.58
N GLN A 13 3.73 11.15 19.88
CA GLN A 13 2.73 10.57 19.01
C GLN A 13 1.48 11.46 19.04
N GLU A 14 1.19 12.09 17.91
CA GLU A 14 0.00 12.91 17.73
C GLU A 14 -1.22 12.05 17.35
N LEU A 15 -2.38 12.47 17.79
CA LEU A 15 -3.69 11.89 17.53
C LEU A 15 -4.47 12.80 16.58
N PHE A 16 -5.14 12.19 15.62
CA PHE A 16 -5.94 12.83 14.57
C PHE A 16 -7.35 12.27 14.57
N TRP A 17 -8.35 13.12 14.41
CA TRP A 17 -9.71 12.65 14.17
C TRP A 17 -9.82 12.06 12.77
N ASN A 18 -10.39 10.85 12.67
CA ASN A 18 -10.68 10.25 11.38
C ASN A 18 -11.94 10.89 10.77
N GLU A 19 -11.77 11.77 9.79
CA GLU A 19 -12.88 12.48 9.13
C GLU A 19 -13.91 11.55 8.46
N ALA A 20 -13.54 10.30 8.16
CA ALA A 20 -14.49 9.31 7.64
C ALA A 20 -15.49 8.80 8.70
N VAL A 21 -15.20 9.02 9.99
CA VAL A 21 -16.05 8.60 11.11
C VAL A 21 -17.06 9.70 11.43
N ASN A 22 -18.33 9.41 11.14
CA ASN A 22 -19.44 10.28 11.45
C ASN A 22 -19.90 10.08 12.91
N VAL A 23 -20.10 11.18 13.64
CA VAL A 23 -20.79 11.17 14.93
C VAL A 23 -22.28 11.36 14.70
N ARG A 24 -23.09 10.34 15.04
CA ARG A 24 -24.55 10.37 14.89
C ARG A 24 -25.24 10.56 16.24
N PRO A 25 -25.90 11.70 16.52
CA PRO A 25 -26.61 11.89 17.77
C PRO A 25 -27.84 10.96 17.89
N THR A 26 -28.16 10.52 19.11
CA THR A 26 -29.32 9.69 19.46
C THR A 26 -30.01 10.21 20.73
N SER A 27 -31.17 9.66 21.10
CA SER A 27 -31.87 10.00 22.35
C SER A 27 -31.04 9.72 23.61
N ASP A 28 -30.21 8.67 23.56
CA ASP A 28 -29.48 8.12 24.70
C ASP A 28 -27.97 8.47 24.67
N GLY A 29 -27.52 9.16 23.62
CA GLY A 29 -26.15 9.64 23.48
C GLY A 29 -25.75 9.87 22.03
N CYS A 30 -24.69 9.20 21.56
CA CYS A 30 -24.26 9.27 20.16
C CYS A 30 -23.74 7.91 19.68
N VAL A 31 -23.78 7.68 18.36
CA VAL A 31 -23.24 6.50 17.71
C VAL A 31 -22.04 6.91 16.88
N ILE A 32 -20.92 6.22 17.08
CA ILE A 32 -19.64 6.48 16.41
C ILE A 32 -19.08 5.14 15.94
N ALA A 33 -18.72 5.05 14.67
CA ALA A 33 -18.27 3.80 14.04
C ALA A 33 -19.20 2.59 14.33
N GLY A 34 -20.51 2.82 14.46
CA GLY A 34 -21.49 1.78 14.76
C GLY A 34 -21.67 1.43 16.25
N CYS A 35 -20.84 1.99 17.14
CA CYS A 35 -20.92 1.77 18.59
C CYS A 35 -21.66 2.90 19.31
N MET A 36 -22.50 2.55 20.29
CA MET A 36 -23.26 3.51 21.11
C MET A 36 -22.41 4.03 22.27
N PHE A 37 -22.31 5.35 22.38
CA PHE A 37 -21.72 6.05 23.50
C PHE A 37 -22.81 6.74 24.32
N PRO A 38 -22.74 6.70 25.66
CA PRO A 38 -23.72 7.36 26.51
C PRO A 38 -23.65 8.88 26.35
N ARG A 39 -24.76 9.55 26.66
CA ARG A 39 -24.89 11.01 26.56
C ARG A 39 -23.79 11.82 27.26
N SER A 40 -23.20 11.27 28.34
CA SER A 40 -22.08 11.88 29.05
C SER A 40 -20.79 11.99 28.22
N CYS A 41 -20.69 11.26 27.12
CA CYS A 41 -19.50 11.25 26.25
C CYS A 41 -19.64 12.16 25.02
N GLY A 42 -20.84 12.66 24.69
CA GLY A 42 -21.08 13.42 23.45
C GLY A 42 -20.20 14.68 23.33
N GLU A 43 -20.33 15.61 24.27
CA GLU A 43 -19.54 16.85 24.32
C GLU A 43 -18.02 16.58 24.41
N PRO A 44 -17.54 15.64 25.28
CA PRO A 44 -16.16 15.20 25.26
C PRO A 44 -15.66 14.75 23.89
N ILE A 45 -16.43 13.95 23.16
CA ILE A 45 -16.01 13.41 21.87
C ILE A 45 -15.98 14.50 20.79
N GLU A 46 -16.96 15.41 20.76
CA GLU A 46 -16.94 16.56 19.85
C GLU A 46 -15.70 17.44 20.10
N ALA A 47 -15.35 17.68 21.37
CA ALA A 47 -14.17 18.44 21.74
C ALA A 47 -12.86 17.74 21.32
N ILE A 48 -12.76 16.41 21.47
CA ILE A 48 -11.63 15.62 20.95
C ILE A 48 -11.54 15.78 19.43
N ALA A 49 -12.66 15.62 18.72
CA ALA A 49 -12.70 15.69 17.27
C ALA A 49 -12.22 17.04 16.75
N GLU A 50 -12.64 18.15 17.38
CA GLU A 50 -12.20 19.50 17.05
C GLU A 50 -10.72 19.73 17.34
N LEU A 51 -10.24 19.35 18.54
CA LEU A 51 -8.84 19.51 18.94
C LEU A 51 -7.88 18.75 18.01
N THR A 52 -8.29 17.56 17.55
CA THR A 52 -7.42 16.64 16.82
C THR A 52 -7.53 16.78 15.30
N GLN A 53 -8.25 17.78 14.77
CA GLN A 53 -8.33 18.03 13.32
C GLN A 53 -6.96 18.25 12.67
N THR A 54 -6.05 18.90 13.40
CA THR A 54 -4.69 19.21 12.91
C THR A 54 -3.60 18.42 13.64
N GLY A 55 -3.98 17.42 14.43
CA GLY A 55 -3.07 16.69 15.31
C GLY A 55 -2.99 17.30 16.71
N ALA A 56 -3.07 16.46 17.74
CA ALA A 56 -2.84 16.85 19.13
C ALA A 56 -2.19 15.71 19.92
N THR A 57 -1.40 16.00 20.94
CA THR A 57 -0.78 14.95 21.76
C THR A 57 -1.82 14.28 22.67
N LYS A 58 -1.56 13.06 23.13
CA LYS A 58 -2.44 12.39 24.13
C LYS A 58 -2.64 13.27 25.37
N ASP A 59 -1.61 14.00 25.80
CA ASP A 59 -1.66 14.90 26.95
C ASP A 59 -2.56 16.12 26.71
N ASP A 60 -2.56 16.68 25.49
CA ASP A 60 -3.47 17.77 25.11
C ASP A 60 -4.93 17.31 25.18
N VAL A 61 -5.20 16.10 24.67
CA VAL A 61 -6.54 15.50 24.69
C VAL A 61 -6.99 15.20 26.12
N LEU A 62 -6.12 14.62 26.95
CA LEU A 62 -6.41 14.35 28.37
C LEU A 62 -6.71 15.64 29.15
N SER A 63 -5.99 16.72 28.86
CA SER A 63 -6.15 18.02 29.52
C SER A 63 -7.46 18.72 29.15
N LEU A 64 -7.99 18.45 27.95
CA LEU A 64 -9.24 19.04 27.44
C LEU A 64 -10.49 18.46 28.12
N LEU A 65 -10.48 17.16 28.40
CA LEU A 65 -11.71 16.42 28.68
C LEU A 65 -12.38 16.80 30.01
N GLY A 66 -11.63 17.34 30.98
CA GLY A 66 -12.16 17.68 32.31
C GLY A 66 -12.80 16.49 33.05
N LEU A 67 -12.60 15.26 32.55
CA LEU A 67 -13.07 14.02 33.15
C LEU A 67 -11.99 13.48 34.11
N GLU A 68 -12.40 12.56 34.99
CA GLU A 68 -11.46 11.77 35.80
C GLU A 68 -10.42 11.09 34.90
N PRO A 69 -9.12 11.10 35.25
CA PRO A 69 -8.03 10.64 34.36
C PRO A 69 -8.27 9.25 33.75
N GLN A 70 -8.77 8.30 34.56
CA GLN A 70 -9.07 6.94 34.10
C GLN A 70 -10.21 6.88 33.07
N ARG A 71 -11.21 7.77 33.18
CA ARG A 71 -12.30 7.83 32.20
C ARG A 71 -11.85 8.50 30.91
N SER A 72 -10.99 9.51 30.99
CA SER A 72 -10.39 10.14 29.82
C SER A 72 -9.54 9.15 29.03
N GLU A 73 -8.70 8.37 29.70
CA GLU A 73 -7.90 7.32 29.05
C GLU A 73 -8.78 6.25 28.41
N GLN A 74 -9.80 5.74 29.13
CA GLN A 74 -10.74 4.76 28.57
C GLN A 74 -11.47 5.27 27.33
N LEU A 75 -11.85 6.55 27.31
CA LEU A 75 -12.52 7.15 26.15
C LEU A 75 -11.58 7.27 24.96
N ILE A 76 -10.34 7.74 25.18
CA ILE A 76 -9.31 7.83 24.12
C ILE A 76 -9.03 6.43 23.56
N ASP A 77 -8.78 5.45 24.41
CA ASP A 77 -8.48 4.08 23.99
C ASP A 77 -9.66 3.47 23.22
N ALA A 78 -10.90 3.68 23.66
CA ALA A 78 -12.10 3.23 22.93
C ALA A 78 -12.24 3.90 21.55
N LEU A 79 -12.01 5.21 21.45
CA LEU A 79 -12.06 5.93 20.17
C LEU A 79 -10.93 5.49 19.23
N THR A 80 -9.77 5.15 19.76
CA THR A 80 -8.64 4.60 19.00
C THR A 80 -8.91 3.18 18.52
N GLU A 81 -9.47 2.31 19.36
CA GLU A 81 -9.90 0.95 18.96
C GLU A 81 -10.95 0.98 17.86
N LEU A 82 -11.87 1.96 17.90
CA LEU A 82 -12.87 2.18 16.85
C LEU A 82 -12.34 2.85 15.58
N GLY A 83 -11.08 3.29 15.58
CA GLY A 83 -10.48 4.03 14.46
C GLY A 83 -11.08 5.43 14.26
N ALA A 84 -11.78 5.98 15.26
CA ALA A 84 -12.26 7.36 15.28
C ALA A 84 -11.11 8.34 15.60
N LEU A 85 -10.17 7.90 16.43
CA LEU A 85 -8.97 8.66 16.76
C LEU A 85 -7.72 7.86 16.35
N VAL A 86 -6.92 8.40 15.43
CA VAL A 86 -5.82 7.67 14.78
C VAL A 86 -4.50 8.41 14.94
N THR A 87 -3.39 7.69 15.03
CA THR A 87 -2.05 8.32 15.12
C THR A 87 -1.34 8.37 13.77
N SER A 88 -1.91 7.67 12.80
CA SER A 88 -1.52 7.63 11.40
C SER A 88 -2.77 7.36 10.57
N PRO A 89 -2.81 7.72 9.28
CA PRO A 89 -3.82 7.21 8.38
C PRO A 89 -3.93 5.68 8.51
N PRO A 90 -5.15 5.11 8.49
CA PRO A 90 -5.31 3.67 8.61
C PRO A 90 -4.55 2.97 7.49
N GLY A 91 -3.75 1.96 7.85
CA GLY A 91 -3.06 1.14 6.87
C GLY A 91 -4.03 0.37 5.98
N LEU A 92 -3.52 -0.16 4.86
CA LEU A 92 -4.34 -0.85 3.86
C LEU A 92 -5.20 -1.98 4.48
N ARG A 93 -4.65 -2.72 5.45
CA ARG A 93 -5.37 -3.81 6.15
C ARG A 93 -6.51 -3.28 7.02
N GLN A 94 -6.30 -2.15 7.72
CA GLN A 94 -7.34 -1.54 8.56
C GLN A 94 -8.48 -0.98 7.70
N LEU A 95 -8.17 -0.33 6.56
CA LEU A 95 -9.16 0.08 5.57
C LEU A 95 -9.95 -1.12 5.03
N ALA A 96 -9.25 -2.18 4.64
CA ALA A 96 -9.89 -3.40 4.13
C ALA A 96 -10.75 -4.10 5.20
N HIS A 97 -10.30 -4.12 6.46
CA HIS A 97 -11.04 -4.70 7.57
C HIS A 97 -12.31 -3.92 7.87
N GLY A 98 -12.26 -2.58 7.89
CA GLY A 98 -13.46 -1.75 8.07
C GLY A 98 -14.52 -1.99 6.99
N LEU A 99 -14.09 -2.12 5.73
CA LEU A 99 -14.97 -2.50 4.62
C LEU A 99 -15.53 -3.91 4.78
N SER A 100 -14.69 -4.88 5.17
CA SER A 100 -15.10 -6.26 5.44
C SER A 100 -16.06 -6.36 6.62
N ALA A 101 -15.89 -5.59 7.69
CA ALA A 101 -16.85 -5.56 8.80
C ALA A 101 -18.20 -4.97 8.36
N THR A 102 -18.19 -4.00 7.45
CA THR A 102 -19.40 -3.31 6.99
C THR A 102 -20.16 -4.12 5.92
N LEU A 103 -19.43 -4.80 5.03
CA LEU A 103 -19.98 -5.45 3.84
C LEU A 103 -19.78 -6.96 3.83
N GLY A 104 -19.07 -7.53 4.80
CA GLY A 104 -18.65 -8.93 4.84
C GLY A 104 -19.85 -9.87 4.81
N ASP A 105 -20.83 -9.68 5.69
CA ASP A 105 -22.05 -10.49 5.71
C ASP A 105 -22.85 -10.43 4.40
N LEU A 106 -22.68 -9.35 3.62
CA LEU A 106 -23.34 -9.16 2.32
C LEU A 106 -22.54 -9.74 1.14
N LEU A 107 -21.21 -9.78 1.23
CA LEU A 107 -20.32 -10.00 0.10
C LEU A 107 -19.36 -11.19 0.25
N MET A 108 -19.12 -11.68 1.47
CA MET A 108 -18.20 -12.76 1.77
C MET A 108 -18.98 -14.05 2.02
N ASP A 109 -18.59 -15.12 1.31
CA ASP A 109 -19.09 -16.47 1.53
C ASP A 109 -17.88 -17.38 1.78
N ASP A 110 -17.58 -17.61 3.06
CA ASP A 110 -16.44 -18.43 3.48
C ASP A 110 -16.59 -19.91 3.06
N GLN A 111 -17.82 -20.37 2.76
CA GLN A 111 -18.07 -21.76 2.41
C GLN A 111 -17.69 -22.09 0.96
N THR A 112 -17.65 -21.13 0.05
CA THR A 112 -17.33 -21.38 -1.37
C THR A 112 -15.83 -21.56 -1.66
N LEU A 113 -14.92 -21.23 -0.74
CA LEU A 113 -13.48 -21.15 -1.00
C LEU A 113 -12.62 -22.20 -0.27
N ALA A 114 -13.20 -22.99 0.64
CA ALA A 114 -12.48 -24.03 1.38
C ALA A 114 -12.19 -25.29 0.53
N ASP A 115 -12.95 -25.49 -0.55
CA ASP A 115 -12.81 -26.61 -1.48
C ASP A 115 -12.21 -26.15 -2.82
N SER A 116 -11.18 -26.85 -3.30
CA SER A 116 -10.47 -26.56 -4.55
C SER A 116 -11.38 -26.60 -5.78
N GLU A 117 -12.34 -27.53 -5.83
CA GLU A 117 -13.28 -27.62 -6.95
C GLU A 117 -14.23 -26.43 -6.96
N HIS A 118 -14.82 -26.10 -5.80
CA HIS A 118 -15.67 -24.92 -5.64
C HIS A 118 -14.92 -23.61 -5.92
N ALA A 119 -13.68 -23.46 -5.45
CA ALA A 119 -12.85 -22.29 -5.74
C ALA A 119 -12.53 -22.15 -7.24
N THR A 120 -12.39 -23.27 -7.96
CA THR A 120 -12.16 -23.26 -9.41
C THR A 120 -13.43 -22.93 -10.18
N ALA A 121 -14.57 -23.50 -9.78
CA ALA A 121 -15.88 -23.17 -10.33
C ALA A 121 -16.21 -21.68 -10.11
N TYR A 122 -16.03 -21.18 -8.88
CA TYR A 122 -16.21 -19.77 -8.54
C TYR A 122 -15.37 -18.87 -9.42
N ARG A 123 -14.05 -19.11 -9.55
CA ARG A 123 -13.16 -18.34 -10.43
C ARG A 123 -13.65 -18.34 -11.88
N THR A 124 -14.10 -19.49 -12.39
CA THR A 124 -14.60 -19.62 -13.76
C THR A 124 -15.87 -18.78 -13.97
N THR A 125 -16.83 -18.85 -13.05
CA THR A 125 -18.05 -18.05 -13.09
C THR A 125 -17.75 -16.56 -13.04
N GLN A 126 -16.86 -16.12 -12.13
CA GLN A 126 -16.51 -14.71 -12.01
C GLN A 126 -15.74 -14.19 -13.23
N ALA A 127 -14.84 -14.99 -13.81
CA ALA A 127 -14.06 -14.62 -14.98
C ALA A 127 -14.91 -14.52 -16.27
N THR A 128 -16.06 -15.19 -16.31
CA THR A 128 -16.93 -15.25 -17.50
C THR A 128 -18.24 -14.46 -17.34
N ARG A 129 -18.32 -13.60 -16.31
CA ARG A 129 -19.49 -12.75 -16.04
C ARG A 129 -19.87 -11.88 -17.23
N GLN A 130 -21.16 -11.86 -17.55
CA GLN A 130 -21.70 -11.03 -18.62
C GLN A 130 -22.30 -9.73 -18.05
N PRO A 131 -22.14 -8.59 -18.73
CA PRO A 131 -22.77 -7.34 -18.32
C PRO A 131 -24.30 -7.44 -18.44
N ARG A 132 -25.02 -6.70 -17.61
CA ARG A 132 -26.48 -6.54 -17.75
C ARG A 132 -26.76 -5.51 -18.85
N GLY A 133 -27.66 -5.84 -19.78
CA GLY A 133 -28.06 -4.93 -20.86
C GLY A 133 -29.10 -5.56 -21.78
N THR A 134 -29.76 -4.72 -22.58
CA THR A 134 -30.82 -5.14 -23.53
C THR A 134 -30.37 -5.07 -24.98
N THR A 135 -29.24 -4.43 -25.27
CA THR A 135 -28.71 -4.27 -26.62
C THR A 135 -27.26 -4.72 -26.66
N THR A 136 -26.95 -5.58 -27.62
CA THR A 136 -25.61 -6.13 -27.84
C THR A 136 -25.04 -5.60 -29.13
N VAL A 137 -23.81 -5.12 -29.08
CA VAL A 137 -23.00 -4.76 -30.25
C VAL A 137 -21.76 -5.63 -30.24
N GLN A 138 -21.56 -6.42 -31.30
CA GLN A 138 -20.39 -7.28 -31.42
C GLN A 138 -19.18 -6.46 -31.88
N LEU A 139 -18.07 -6.56 -31.16
CA LEU A 139 -16.78 -6.02 -31.60
C LEU A 139 -16.09 -7.02 -32.54
N PRO A 140 -15.31 -6.55 -33.53
CA PRO A 140 -14.48 -7.43 -34.33
C PRO A 140 -13.36 -8.05 -33.48
N ASP A 141 -12.94 -9.26 -33.85
CA ASP A 141 -11.78 -9.89 -33.23
C ASP A 141 -10.50 -9.16 -33.62
N VAL A 142 -9.64 -8.88 -32.62
CA VAL A 142 -8.35 -8.20 -32.80
C VAL A 142 -7.28 -9.00 -32.08
N GLU A 143 -6.17 -9.28 -32.77
CA GLU A 143 -5.02 -9.94 -32.16
C GLU A 143 -4.35 -9.04 -31.12
N LEU A 144 -3.96 -9.63 -29.99
CA LEU A 144 -3.20 -8.93 -28.96
C LEU A 144 -1.80 -8.62 -29.49
N ALA A 145 -1.32 -7.39 -29.26
CA ALA A 145 0.07 -7.06 -29.53
C ALA A 145 1.01 -8.00 -28.76
N ASP A 146 2.10 -8.45 -29.39
CA ASP A 146 3.00 -9.49 -28.85
C ASP A 146 3.44 -9.24 -27.40
N TRP A 147 3.78 -7.99 -27.06
CA TRP A 147 4.22 -7.63 -25.72
C TRP A 147 3.12 -7.82 -24.66
N LEU A 148 1.85 -7.64 -25.03
CA LEU A 148 0.71 -7.85 -24.15
C LEU A 148 0.30 -9.32 -24.12
N ALA A 149 0.35 -10.01 -25.27
CA ALA A 149 0.08 -11.44 -25.39
C ALA A 149 1.06 -12.29 -24.56
N ARG A 150 2.32 -11.86 -24.46
CA ARG A 150 3.36 -12.53 -23.66
C ARG A 150 3.27 -12.26 -22.15
N ARG A 151 2.50 -11.26 -21.73
CA ARG A 151 2.40 -10.90 -20.31
C ARG A 151 1.69 -11.99 -19.53
N ARG A 152 2.41 -12.60 -18.59
CA ARG A 152 1.89 -13.58 -17.64
C ARG A 152 2.51 -13.40 -16.27
N THR A 153 1.79 -13.83 -15.23
CA THR A 153 2.30 -13.83 -13.85
C THR A 153 3.22 -15.03 -13.66
N ILE A 154 4.49 -14.78 -13.34
CA ILE A 154 5.52 -15.80 -13.10
C ILE A 154 5.73 -15.95 -11.61
N ARG A 155 5.51 -17.15 -11.07
CA ARG A 155 5.57 -17.42 -9.62
C ARG A 155 6.76 -18.27 -9.18
N SER A 156 7.58 -18.70 -10.14
CA SER A 156 8.81 -19.45 -9.94
C SER A 156 9.90 -18.83 -10.81
N PHE A 157 11.06 -18.60 -10.23
CA PHE A 157 12.20 -17.97 -10.91
C PHE A 157 13.43 -18.84 -10.76
N ASN A 158 14.27 -18.86 -11.79
CA ASN A 158 15.53 -19.59 -11.75
C ASN A 158 16.65 -18.76 -11.07
N ASP A 159 17.78 -19.41 -10.79
CA ASP A 159 18.88 -18.81 -10.03
C ASP A 159 19.80 -17.87 -10.84
N GLU A 160 19.57 -17.70 -12.14
CA GLU A 160 20.36 -16.78 -12.94
C GLU A 160 20.16 -15.34 -12.47
N PRO A 161 21.24 -14.53 -12.43
CA PRO A 161 21.13 -13.16 -12.01
C PRO A 161 20.38 -12.30 -13.05
N VAL A 162 19.66 -11.32 -12.53
CA VAL A 162 19.14 -10.20 -13.32
C VAL A 162 20.31 -9.27 -13.67
N GLU A 163 20.43 -8.90 -14.94
CA GLU A 163 21.46 -7.95 -15.35
C GLU A 163 21.12 -6.52 -14.93
N LEU A 164 22.13 -5.69 -14.65
CA LEU A 164 21.93 -4.29 -14.28
C LEU A 164 21.12 -3.52 -15.35
N ALA A 165 21.31 -3.80 -16.62
CA ALA A 165 20.55 -3.19 -17.71
C ALA A 165 19.05 -3.58 -17.69
N GLN A 166 18.73 -4.80 -17.27
CA GLN A 166 17.35 -5.25 -17.09
C GLN A 166 16.71 -4.58 -15.87
N LEU A 167 17.44 -4.46 -14.76
CA LEU A 167 16.98 -3.68 -13.61
C LEU A 167 16.74 -2.21 -13.98
N ALA A 168 17.62 -1.59 -14.76
CA ALA A 168 17.42 -0.23 -15.26
C ALA A 168 16.18 -0.13 -16.16
N THR A 169 15.93 -1.14 -16.99
CA THR A 169 14.70 -1.22 -17.82
C THR A 169 13.44 -1.32 -16.96
N LEU A 170 13.47 -2.17 -15.93
CA LEU A 170 12.39 -2.36 -14.98
C LEU A 170 11.99 -1.05 -14.26
N LEU A 171 13.00 -0.26 -13.86
CA LEU A 171 12.82 1.01 -13.16
C LEU A 171 12.59 2.21 -14.09
N SER A 172 12.71 2.05 -15.40
CA SER A 172 12.66 3.14 -16.38
C SER A 172 11.32 3.91 -16.40
N GLY A 173 10.25 3.28 -15.92
CA GLY A 173 8.95 3.91 -15.73
C GLY A 173 8.95 4.97 -14.63
N LEU A 174 9.77 4.81 -13.59
CA LEU A 174 9.88 5.75 -12.48
C LEU A 174 10.74 6.97 -12.79
N ARG A 175 11.67 6.84 -13.74
CA ARG A 175 12.63 7.89 -14.08
C ARG A 175 11.93 9.19 -14.46
N HIS A 176 12.37 10.28 -13.83
CA HIS A 176 11.95 11.63 -14.17
C HIS A 176 12.49 12.04 -15.54
N ARG A 177 11.63 12.67 -16.32
CA ARG A 177 11.91 13.16 -17.66
C ARG A 177 11.52 14.64 -17.70
N PRO A 178 12.49 15.56 -17.70
CA PRO A 178 12.22 16.97 -17.91
C PRO A 178 11.42 17.17 -19.20
N ALA A 179 10.50 18.12 -19.19
CA ALA A 179 9.68 18.47 -20.33
C ALA A 179 9.46 19.98 -20.36
N ASP A 180 9.67 20.60 -21.52
CA ASP A 180 9.59 22.06 -21.66
C ASP A 180 8.16 22.59 -21.42
N ASP A 181 7.15 21.76 -21.70
CA ASP A 181 5.74 22.10 -21.57
C ASP A 181 5.16 21.78 -20.18
N LEU A 182 5.94 21.16 -19.30
CA LEU A 182 5.47 20.66 -18.01
C LEU A 182 6.56 20.84 -16.94
N PRO A 183 6.49 21.90 -16.10
CA PRO A 183 7.55 22.24 -15.15
C PRO A 183 7.97 21.10 -14.21
N GLN A 184 7.04 20.24 -13.80
CA GLN A 184 7.29 19.07 -12.96
C GLN A 184 7.88 17.88 -13.73
N GLY A 185 7.96 17.94 -15.05
CA GLY A 185 8.37 16.85 -15.93
C GLY A 185 7.36 15.70 -16.00
N ARG A 186 7.80 14.60 -16.59
CA ARG A 186 7.00 13.39 -16.85
C ARG A 186 7.68 12.17 -16.28
N ARG A 187 6.89 11.11 -16.09
CA ARG A 187 7.37 9.74 -15.88
C ARG A 187 6.75 8.80 -16.91
N GLY A 188 7.17 7.53 -16.91
CA GLY A 188 6.66 6.51 -17.84
C GLY A 188 5.24 6.02 -17.54
N TRP A 189 4.55 6.62 -16.57
CA TRP A 189 3.19 6.27 -16.17
C TRP A 189 2.41 7.54 -15.77
N PRO A 190 1.08 7.57 -15.94
CA PRO A 190 0.23 8.68 -15.49
C PRO A 190 -0.01 8.58 -13.97
N SER A 191 -0.03 9.72 -13.29
CA SER A 191 -0.33 9.81 -11.84
C SER A 191 -1.35 10.91 -11.59
N ALA A 192 -2.19 10.73 -10.57
CA ALA A 192 -3.17 11.72 -10.15
C ALA A 192 -2.52 13.10 -9.94
N GLY A 193 -2.93 14.07 -10.76
CA GLY A 193 -2.43 15.44 -10.69
C GLY A 193 -0.96 15.61 -11.06
N GLY A 194 -0.30 14.58 -11.61
CA GLY A 194 1.13 14.56 -11.88
C GLY A 194 1.99 14.63 -10.62
N LEU A 195 1.45 14.22 -9.47
CA LEU A 195 2.11 14.32 -8.17
C LEU A 195 3.13 13.21 -7.93
N TYR A 196 2.92 12.03 -8.53
CA TYR A 196 3.79 10.86 -8.38
C TYR A 196 3.98 10.46 -6.92
N ALA A 197 2.88 10.31 -6.19
CA ALA A 197 2.85 10.00 -4.76
C ALA A 197 3.30 8.57 -4.39
N ILE A 198 3.84 7.81 -5.35
CA ILE A 198 4.30 6.43 -5.15
C ILE A 198 5.83 6.39 -5.21
N ASP A 199 6.45 6.19 -4.04
CA ASP A 199 7.86 5.87 -3.92
C ASP A 199 8.09 4.38 -4.17
N CYS A 200 9.32 4.03 -4.56
CA CYS A 200 9.70 2.64 -4.83
C CYS A 200 11.00 2.29 -4.11
N TYR A 201 10.96 1.19 -3.37
CA TYR A 201 12.12 0.54 -2.79
C TYR A 201 12.38 -0.77 -3.53
N VAL A 202 13.65 -1.17 -3.59
CA VAL A 202 14.12 -2.40 -4.23
C VAL A 202 14.89 -3.20 -3.18
N HIS A 203 14.37 -4.36 -2.81
CA HIS A 203 15.14 -5.36 -2.08
C HIS A 203 15.88 -6.25 -3.07
N ILE A 204 17.21 -6.24 -3.03
CA ILE A 204 18.10 -7.04 -3.88
C ILE A 204 18.73 -8.15 -3.06
N LYS A 205 18.57 -9.40 -3.51
CA LYS A 205 19.15 -10.56 -2.86
C LYS A 205 20.58 -10.83 -3.29
N SER A 206 21.30 -11.53 -2.43
CA SER A 206 22.72 -11.87 -2.63
C SER A 206 22.97 -12.60 -3.94
N ASN A 207 23.85 -12.04 -4.78
CA ASN A 207 24.24 -12.58 -6.08
C ASN A 207 23.08 -12.74 -7.10
N ARG A 208 21.95 -12.06 -6.90
CA ARG A 208 20.79 -12.15 -7.81
C ARG A 208 20.65 -10.98 -8.78
N VAL A 209 21.44 -9.93 -8.62
CA VAL A 209 21.55 -8.82 -9.58
C VAL A 209 23.04 -8.56 -9.88
N THR A 210 23.43 -8.62 -11.14
CA THR A 210 24.82 -8.43 -11.57
C THR A 210 25.29 -7.02 -11.27
N GLY A 211 26.39 -6.89 -10.50
CA GLY A 211 27.03 -5.61 -10.21
C GLY A 211 26.33 -4.76 -9.15
N VAL A 212 25.28 -5.29 -8.49
CA VAL A 212 24.60 -4.59 -7.38
C VAL A 212 24.69 -5.43 -6.12
N PRO A 213 25.32 -4.93 -5.04
CA PRO A 213 25.36 -5.63 -3.76
C PRO A 213 23.96 -5.87 -3.20
N SER A 214 23.79 -6.94 -2.41
CA SER A 214 22.52 -7.17 -1.73
C SER A 214 22.23 -6.08 -0.70
N GLY A 215 20.96 -5.73 -0.58
CA GLY A 215 20.50 -4.62 0.23
C GLY A 215 19.08 -4.20 -0.10
N VAL A 216 18.53 -3.34 0.72
CA VAL A 216 17.33 -2.58 0.39
C VAL A 216 17.77 -1.20 -0.10
N TYR A 217 17.22 -0.75 -1.22
CA TYR A 217 17.56 0.51 -1.86
C TYR A 217 16.31 1.34 -2.11
N ALA A 218 16.36 2.65 -1.85
CA ALA A 218 15.37 3.59 -2.37
C ALA A 218 15.71 3.95 -3.83
N VAL A 219 14.71 4.01 -4.69
CA VAL A 219 14.88 4.48 -6.08
C VAL A 219 14.85 6.00 -6.07
N ASP A 220 15.93 6.62 -6.56
CA ASP A 220 16.00 8.05 -6.82
C ASP A 220 15.61 8.29 -8.29
N PRO A 221 14.40 8.79 -8.58
CA PRO A 221 13.92 8.94 -9.94
C PRO A 221 14.52 10.15 -10.66
N ILE A 222 15.07 11.13 -9.93
CA ILE A 222 15.65 12.35 -10.49
C ILE A 222 17.04 12.03 -11.03
N ASP A 223 17.91 11.50 -10.17
CA ASP A 223 19.28 11.15 -10.55
C ASP A 223 19.39 9.75 -11.18
N ASN A 224 18.26 9.02 -11.26
CA ASN A 224 18.17 7.67 -11.82
C ASN A 224 19.20 6.70 -11.20
N ARG A 225 19.18 6.60 -9.87
CA ARG A 225 20.12 5.77 -9.10
C ARG A 225 19.41 5.01 -7.98
N LEU A 226 20.12 4.03 -7.42
CA LEU A 226 19.71 3.32 -6.21
C LEU A 226 20.48 3.87 -5.02
N VAL A 227 19.76 4.32 -3.99
CA VAL A 227 20.33 4.82 -2.74
C VAL A 227 20.18 3.73 -1.70
N ARG A 228 21.31 3.23 -1.17
CA ARG A 228 21.28 2.16 -0.16
C ARG A 228 20.56 2.65 1.09
N HIS A 229 19.53 1.93 1.48
CA HIS A 229 18.72 2.21 2.66
C HIS A 229 19.15 1.35 3.85
N SER A 230 19.16 0.03 3.67
CA SER A 230 19.50 -0.93 4.72
C SER A 230 20.08 -2.23 4.16
N ASP A 231 20.46 -3.14 5.04
CA ASP A 231 20.98 -4.46 4.66
C ASP A 231 19.88 -5.36 4.10
N ALA A 232 20.25 -6.36 3.30
CA ALA A 232 19.28 -7.26 2.66
C ALA A 232 18.45 -8.06 3.69
N ARG A 233 19.04 -8.37 4.85
CA ARG A 233 18.34 -9.07 5.95
C ARG A 233 17.20 -8.24 6.54
N SER A 234 17.14 -6.95 6.24
CA SER A 234 16.06 -6.05 6.63
C SER A 234 14.81 -6.21 5.76
N TRP A 235 14.79 -7.16 4.81
CA TRP A 235 13.58 -7.55 4.09
C TRP A 235 13.62 -9.06 3.82
N ASP A 236 12.99 -9.86 4.67
CA ASP A 236 13.08 -11.32 4.61
C ASP A 236 11.73 -12.00 4.34
N GLU A 237 11.77 -13.31 4.13
CA GLU A 237 10.60 -14.13 3.82
C GLU A 237 9.52 -14.12 4.90
N SER A 238 9.83 -13.70 6.13
CA SER A 238 8.85 -13.66 7.21
C SER A 238 7.83 -12.54 7.04
N LEU A 239 8.10 -11.56 6.18
CA LEU A 239 7.11 -10.59 5.72
C LEU A 239 6.03 -11.22 4.82
N HIS A 240 6.33 -12.39 4.22
CA HIS A 240 5.44 -13.07 3.30
C HIS A 240 4.64 -14.17 4.01
N PHE A 241 3.34 -14.20 3.74
CA PHE A 241 2.48 -15.32 4.13
C PHE A 241 2.84 -16.60 3.36
N LEU A 242 2.45 -17.75 3.90
CA LEU A 242 2.91 -19.08 3.45
C LEU A 242 2.85 -19.29 1.93
N THR A 243 1.76 -18.85 1.28
CA THR A 243 1.55 -18.99 -0.16
C THR A 243 2.50 -18.15 -1.02
N ASN A 244 3.04 -17.06 -0.48
CA ASN A 244 3.91 -16.12 -1.18
C ASN A 244 5.40 -16.36 -0.89
N ARG A 245 5.75 -17.14 0.15
CA ARG A 245 7.14 -17.37 0.55
C ARG A 245 7.98 -18.02 -0.54
N MET A 246 7.47 -19.04 -1.23
CA MET A 246 8.21 -19.70 -2.32
C MET A 246 8.47 -18.75 -3.51
N ILE A 247 7.49 -17.89 -3.81
CA ILE A 247 7.60 -16.87 -4.85
C ILE A 247 8.68 -15.87 -4.46
N HIS A 248 8.62 -15.38 -3.22
CA HIS A 248 9.66 -14.54 -2.66
C HIS A 248 10.98 -15.27 -2.75
N GLN A 249 11.22 -16.37 -2.05
CA GLN A 249 12.50 -17.10 -2.01
C GLN A 249 13.16 -17.25 -3.38
N SER A 250 12.43 -17.70 -4.40
CA SER A 250 12.96 -17.92 -5.75
C SER A 250 13.28 -16.62 -6.52
N SER A 251 12.64 -15.49 -6.21
CA SER A 251 12.84 -14.21 -6.90
C SER A 251 14.28 -13.68 -6.81
N ALA A 252 14.68 -12.83 -7.74
CA ALA A 252 15.96 -12.14 -7.68
C ALA A 252 15.89 -10.87 -6.81
N LEU A 253 14.76 -10.17 -6.87
CA LEU A 253 14.51 -8.92 -6.18
C LEU A 253 13.01 -8.72 -5.92
N SER A 254 12.71 -7.87 -4.95
CA SER A 254 11.35 -7.43 -4.61
C SER A 254 11.25 -5.92 -4.79
N LEU A 255 10.27 -5.44 -5.54
CA LEU A 255 9.92 -4.03 -5.64
C LEU A 255 8.80 -3.73 -4.65
N ILE A 256 8.95 -2.68 -3.87
CA ILE A 256 8.02 -2.32 -2.79
C ILE A 256 7.51 -0.92 -3.10
N LEU A 257 6.20 -0.80 -3.27
CA LEU A 257 5.54 0.45 -3.62
C LEU A 257 4.96 1.09 -2.35
N ILE A 258 5.35 2.33 -2.10
CA ILE A 258 4.96 3.10 -0.93
C ILE A 258 4.13 4.29 -1.38
N ALA A 259 2.90 4.41 -0.90
CA ALA A 259 2.11 5.62 -1.10
C ALA A 259 2.47 6.65 -0.02
N ASP A 260 2.87 7.86 -0.41
CA ASP A 260 3.01 8.99 0.51
C ASP A 260 1.76 9.86 0.47
N LEU A 261 0.92 9.70 1.48
CA LEU A 261 -0.35 10.41 1.60
C LEU A 261 -0.15 11.92 1.82
N ALA A 262 0.99 12.34 2.37
CA ALA A 262 1.34 13.75 2.51
C ALA A 262 1.52 14.45 1.15
N VAL A 263 1.79 13.71 0.08
CA VAL A 263 1.93 14.26 -1.28
C VAL A 263 0.56 14.43 -1.94
N ILE A 264 -0.34 13.47 -1.79
CA ILE A 264 -1.60 13.42 -2.56
C ILE A 264 -2.82 13.99 -1.83
N MET A 265 -2.94 13.78 -0.51
CA MET A 265 -4.12 14.19 0.26
C MET A 265 -4.30 15.71 0.37
N PRO A 266 -3.26 16.57 0.43
CA PRO A 266 -3.48 18.02 0.44
C PRO A 266 -4.25 18.55 -0.78
N LYS A 267 -4.20 17.85 -1.91
CA LYS A 267 -4.91 18.22 -3.14
C LYS A 267 -6.24 17.51 -3.32
N TYR A 268 -6.33 16.26 -2.88
CA TYR A 268 -7.46 15.37 -3.19
C TYR A 268 -8.28 14.97 -1.97
N HIS A 269 -7.91 15.43 -0.77
CA HIS A 269 -8.60 15.14 0.49
C HIS A 269 -8.85 13.63 0.67
N ASP A 270 -10.11 13.27 0.90
CA ASP A 270 -10.63 11.90 1.04
C ASP A 270 -10.36 11.00 -0.17
N MET A 271 -10.32 11.57 -1.38
CA MET A 271 -9.99 10.85 -2.61
C MET A 271 -8.49 10.59 -2.78
N GLY A 272 -7.63 11.18 -1.95
CA GLY A 272 -6.18 11.02 -2.04
C GLY A 272 -5.73 9.57 -1.91
N TYR A 273 -6.23 8.83 -0.92
CA TYR A 273 -5.84 7.44 -0.70
C TYR A 273 -6.31 6.53 -1.85
N PRO A 274 -7.60 6.51 -2.27
CA PRO A 274 -8.04 5.71 -3.42
C PRO A 274 -7.27 5.99 -4.71
N LEU A 275 -6.96 7.26 -4.98
CA LEU A 275 -6.16 7.64 -6.15
C LEU A 275 -4.71 7.13 -6.04
N ALA A 276 -4.11 7.13 -4.85
CA ALA A 276 -2.79 6.56 -4.63
C ALA A 276 -2.77 5.05 -4.92
N LEU A 277 -3.83 4.31 -4.56
CA LEU A 277 -3.94 2.88 -4.87
C LEU A 277 -4.08 2.62 -6.37
N ILE A 278 -4.83 3.46 -7.09
CA ILE A 278 -4.91 3.40 -8.56
C ILE A 278 -3.52 3.64 -9.16
N ASP A 279 -2.83 4.69 -8.71
CA ASP A 279 -1.48 5.05 -9.13
C ASP A 279 -0.50 3.88 -8.90
N ALA A 280 -0.55 3.23 -7.73
CA ALA A 280 0.25 2.06 -7.43
C ALA A 280 -0.04 0.88 -8.38
N GLY A 281 -1.31 0.64 -8.72
CA GLY A 281 -1.71 -0.38 -9.68
C GLY A 281 -1.22 -0.10 -11.10
N VAL A 282 -1.29 1.16 -11.54
CA VAL A 282 -0.77 1.61 -12.84
C VAL A 282 0.75 1.42 -12.91
N LEU A 283 1.47 1.82 -11.86
CA LEU A 283 2.91 1.62 -11.77
C LEU A 283 3.29 0.13 -11.75
N ALA A 284 2.57 -0.70 -10.99
CA ALA A 284 2.79 -2.14 -10.94
C ALA A 284 2.60 -2.83 -12.30
N ALA A 285 1.57 -2.42 -13.06
CA ALA A 285 1.35 -2.88 -14.42
C ALA A 285 2.49 -2.42 -15.35
N THR A 286 2.93 -1.16 -15.22
CA THR A 286 4.04 -0.59 -16.00
C THR A 286 5.34 -1.38 -15.77
N ILE A 287 5.67 -1.67 -14.51
CA ILE A 287 6.83 -2.49 -14.11
C ILE A 287 6.71 -3.91 -14.68
N SER A 288 5.54 -4.53 -14.57
CA SER A 288 5.33 -5.90 -15.06
C SER A 288 5.46 -6.00 -16.58
N LEU A 289 5.02 -4.97 -17.31
CA LEU A 289 5.22 -4.89 -18.76
C LEU A 289 6.70 -4.66 -19.09
N ALA A 290 7.39 -3.78 -18.37
CA ALA A 290 8.83 -3.58 -18.54
C ALA A 290 9.62 -4.89 -18.33
N ALA A 291 9.28 -5.67 -17.29
CA ALA A 291 9.85 -7.00 -17.05
C ALA A 291 9.69 -7.91 -18.28
N CYS A 292 8.49 -7.96 -18.87
CA CYS A 292 8.22 -8.75 -20.07
C CYS A 292 9.09 -8.34 -21.26
N THR A 293 9.31 -7.03 -21.46
CA THR A 293 10.13 -6.52 -22.57
C THR A 293 11.61 -6.89 -22.47
N CYS A 294 12.11 -7.09 -21.25
CA CYS A 294 13.50 -7.47 -21.01
C CYS A 294 13.68 -8.95 -20.60
N GLY A 295 12.67 -9.81 -20.84
CA GLY A 295 12.75 -11.25 -20.60
C GLY A 295 12.77 -11.68 -19.13
N LEU A 296 12.23 -10.84 -18.24
CA LEU A 296 12.04 -11.16 -16.82
C LEU A 296 10.59 -11.55 -16.54
N GLY A 297 10.41 -12.35 -15.50
CA GLY A 297 9.09 -12.64 -14.92
C GLY A 297 8.77 -11.68 -13.79
N SER A 298 7.48 -11.43 -13.55
CA SER A 298 7.02 -10.71 -12.36
C SER A 298 5.80 -11.37 -11.71
N CYS A 299 5.66 -11.19 -10.40
CA CYS A 299 4.47 -11.52 -9.63
C CYS A 299 4.11 -10.40 -8.66
N CYS A 300 2.97 -9.77 -8.88
CA CYS A 300 2.34 -8.91 -7.89
C CYS A 300 1.97 -9.73 -6.65
N ILE A 301 2.37 -9.25 -5.48
CA ILE A 301 2.06 -9.83 -4.17
C ILE A 301 1.00 -8.93 -3.51
N GLY A 302 -0.19 -9.49 -3.35
CA GLY A 302 -1.33 -8.78 -2.77
C GLY A 302 -1.42 -8.85 -1.26
N ASP A 303 -0.66 -9.74 -0.62
CA ASP A 303 -0.71 -9.95 0.84
C ASP A 303 0.71 -10.08 1.41
N LEU A 304 1.02 -9.16 2.32
CA LEU A 304 2.29 -8.99 3.02
C LEU A 304 1.98 -8.56 4.46
N ASP A 305 2.90 -8.81 5.38
CA ASP A 305 2.91 -8.14 6.69
C ASP A 305 3.27 -6.66 6.50
N PHE A 306 2.27 -5.85 6.14
CA PHE A 306 2.43 -4.44 5.80
C PHE A 306 2.90 -3.59 6.99
N ASP A 307 2.46 -3.94 8.21
CA ASP A 307 2.83 -3.20 9.43
C ASP A 307 4.31 -3.43 9.72
N ARG A 308 4.77 -4.67 9.68
CA ARG A 308 6.19 -4.98 9.85
C ARG A 308 7.05 -4.43 8.70
N ALA A 309 6.53 -4.46 7.47
CA ALA A 309 7.22 -3.84 6.33
C ALA A 309 7.39 -2.32 6.51
N HIS A 310 6.39 -1.64 7.07
CA HIS A 310 6.45 -0.21 7.41
C HIS A 310 7.55 0.08 8.43
N GLU A 311 7.58 -0.69 9.52
CA GLU A 311 8.60 -0.57 10.56
C GLU A 311 10.02 -0.83 10.02
N MET A 312 10.21 -1.91 9.25
CA MET A 312 11.52 -2.29 8.70
C MET A 312 12.09 -1.26 7.72
N LEU A 313 11.20 -0.55 7.01
CA LEU A 313 11.58 0.53 6.10
C LEU A 313 11.70 1.89 6.81
N GLY A 314 11.35 1.99 8.11
CA GLY A 314 11.41 3.24 8.86
C GLY A 314 10.52 4.32 8.25
N LEU A 315 9.35 3.95 7.74
CA LEU A 315 8.47 4.85 7.02
C LEU A 315 7.83 5.88 7.97
N ARG A 316 7.51 7.05 7.41
CA ARG A 316 6.74 8.07 8.14
C ARG A 316 5.28 7.60 8.34
N PRO A 317 4.56 8.15 9.32
CA PRO A 317 3.13 7.85 9.52
C PRO A 317 2.26 8.07 8.27
N THR A 318 2.61 9.05 7.43
CA THR A 318 1.91 9.36 6.18
C THR A 318 2.21 8.41 5.03
N GLN A 319 3.23 7.56 5.19
CA GLN A 319 3.65 6.60 4.17
C GLN A 319 3.06 5.23 4.46
N GLN A 320 2.59 4.56 3.40
CA GLN A 320 1.92 3.27 3.51
C GLN A 320 2.51 2.31 2.47
N VAL A 321 2.91 1.12 2.90
CA VAL A 321 3.26 0.03 1.96
C VAL A 321 1.95 -0.43 1.32
N VAL A 322 1.81 -0.23 0.01
CA VAL A 322 0.55 -0.52 -0.71
C VAL A 322 0.66 -1.71 -1.66
N HIS A 323 1.87 -2.05 -2.11
CA HIS A 323 2.07 -3.17 -3.02
C HIS A 323 3.50 -3.70 -2.99
N SER A 324 3.66 -4.98 -3.37
CA SER A 324 4.97 -5.58 -3.62
C SER A 324 4.95 -6.39 -4.91
N ILE A 325 6.09 -6.48 -5.60
CA ILE A 325 6.26 -7.20 -6.86
C ILE A 325 7.55 -8.00 -6.79
N GLU A 326 7.45 -9.32 -6.88
CA GLU A 326 8.60 -10.20 -7.00
C GLU A 326 9.03 -10.30 -8.46
N VAL A 327 10.34 -10.21 -8.71
CA VAL A 327 10.91 -10.22 -10.08
C VAL A 327 12.13 -11.12 -10.14
N GLY A 328 12.28 -11.85 -11.24
CA GLY A 328 13.42 -12.73 -11.47
C GLY A 328 13.46 -13.27 -12.89
N ARG A 329 14.48 -14.08 -13.18
CA ARG A 329 14.62 -14.80 -14.45
C ARG A 329 13.55 -15.88 -14.54
N ILE A 330 12.88 -15.94 -15.69
CA ILE A 330 11.78 -16.89 -15.92
C ILE A 330 12.34 -18.31 -15.88
N ASP A 331 11.75 -19.18 -15.06
CA ASP A 331 11.99 -20.61 -15.17
C ASP A 331 11.17 -21.13 -16.37
N GLU A 332 11.84 -21.57 -17.44
CA GLU A 332 11.15 -22.07 -18.65
C GLU A 332 10.31 -23.34 -18.38
N ARG A 333 10.44 -23.94 -17.20
CA ARG A 333 9.63 -25.07 -16.73
C ARG A 333 8.31 -24.65 -16.05
N SER A 334 8.01 -23.35 -15.98
CA SER A 334 6.84 -22.76 -15.30
C SER A 334 5.74 -22.25 -16.22
#